data_AF-A0A7C5FPY3-F1
#
_entry.id   AF-A0A7C5FPY3-F1
#
_cell.length_a   1.000
_cell.length_b   1.000
_cell.length_c   1.000
_cell.angle_alpha   90.00
_cell.angle_beta   90.00
_cell.angle_gamma   90.00
#
_symmetry.space_group_name_H-M   'P 1'
#
loop_
_entity.id
_entity.type
_entity.pdbx_description
1 polymer ?
#
loop_
_entity_poly.entity_id
_entity_poly.type
_entity_poly.pdbx_seq_one_letter_code
_entity_poly.pdbx_strand_id
1 'polypeptide(L)'
;MTHTAAGTLPESVIEYDGMLWKPKRGATATADEFIAARTLFIERHRESRWNPWVLEDREDELERAAHVMDQWTRAEPGHRMLTQKQFEARMAKLDRERERERAKHKKERAARAARYSRERADARLALIEHQSRLEHELAEAASFRDGSRFPGMDQKRRQEEIAKLDGSIEQRRREIERLAAFVGDPEKIANEHGWLPRERRELMLTHYKYEREAEVRRLRKELPELEAGLNAATDRKESRELRNKTTTLRRRLDELLAIPPLTADEMCSECPTPMAKHGWVTPPFDGPCPAWPGWAARLRRAREILESASRGAQKPAEAPVQKPEPLAVIPSGLPIAEVMQRLMELQKKYPDAEVRRGRANRWEVWPKESG
;
A
#
# COMPACT_ATOMS: atom_id res chain seq x y z
N MET A 1 -28.85 -11.54 46.59
CA MET A 1 -29.02 -10.09 46.42
C MET A 1 -29.17 -9.50 47.80
N THR A 2 -28.05 -9.05 48.38
CA THR A 2 -27.97 -8.39 49.68
C THR A 2 -27.58 -6.95 49.39
N HIS A 3 -28.49 -6.02 49.68
CA HIS A 3 -28.22 -4.59 49.65
C HIS A 3 -27.13 -4.27 50.66
N THR A 4 -25.93 -3.95 50.18
CA THR A 4 -24.82 -3.47 50.99
C THR A 4 -25.14 -2.05 51.47
N ALA A 5 -25.04 -1.84 52.78
CA ALA A 5 -25.21 -0.55 53.42
C ALA A 5 -24.32 0.51 52.76
N ALA A 6 -24.92 1.65 52.43
CA ALA A 6 -24.21 2.87 52.05
C ALA A 6 -23.48 3.43 53.28
N GLY A 7 -22.32 2.87 53.58
CA GLY A 7 -21.37 3.48 54.51
C GLY A 7 -20.76 4.70 53.85
N THR A 8 -20.96 5.87 54.45
CA THR A 8 -20.34 7.13 54.03
C THR A 8 -18.82 6.92 53.95
N LEU A 9 -18.23 7.12 52.76
CA LEU A 9 -16.79 6.98 52.56
C LEU A 9 -16.04 7.98 53.48
N PRO A 10 -14.84 7.63 53.99
CA PRO A 10 -14.04 8.55 54.78
C PRO A 10 -13.74 9.84 54.02
N GLU A 11 -13.69 10.96 54.73
CA GLU A 11 -13.32 12.26 54.16
C GLU A 11 -11.97 12.14 53.44
N SER A 12 -11.89 12.58 52.17
CA SER A 12 -10.80 12.40 51.18
C SER A 12 -10.74 11.09 50.38
N VAL A 13 -11.60 10.10 50.64
CA VAL A 13 -11.69 8.88 49.81
C VAL A 13 -12.65 9.11 48.65
N ILE A 14 -12.21 8.78 47.44
CA ILE A 14 -13.05 8.82 46.22
C ILE A 14 -13.19 7.42 45.63
N GLU A 15 -14.31 7.16 44.97
CA GLU A 15 -14.49 6.00 44.10
C GLU A 15 -14.30 6.42 42.64
N TYR A 16 -13.38 5.77 41.94
CA TYR A 16 -13.17 5.98 40.51
C TYR A 16 -12.81 4.66 39.84
N ASP A 17 -13.53 4.33 38.76
CA ASP A 17 -13.32 3.11 37.96
C ASP A 17 -13.53 1.81 38.77
N GLY A 18 -14.49 1.84 39.71
CA GLY A 18 -14.81 0.72 40.61
C GLY A 18 -13.74 0.45 41.67
N MET A 19 -12.87 1.43 41.94
CA MET A 19 -11.74 1.32 42.86
C MET A 19 -11.76 2.50 43.82
N LEU A 20 -11.43 2.26 45.10
CA LEU A 20 -11.33 3.32 46.10
C LEU A 20 -9.92 3.90 46.13
N TRP A 21 -9.83 5.22 46.17
CA TRP A 21 -8.58 5.98 46.15
C TRP A 21 -8.55 7.01 47.27
N LYS A 22 -7.35 7.29 47.77
CA LYS A 22 -7.11 8.37 48.74
C LYS A 22 -5.78 9.06 48.45
N PRO A 23 -5.65 10.36 48.77
CA PRO A 23 -4.38 11.05 48.66
C PRO A 23 -3.35 10.47 49.64
N LYS A 24 -2.09 10.42 49.22
CA LYS A 24 -0.95 10.17 50.12
C LYS A 24 -0.75 11.38 51.03
N ARG A 25 -0.07 11.18 52.16
CA ARG A 25 0.28 12.29 53.06
C ARG A 25 1.18 13.29 52.32
N GLY A 26 0.77 14.56 52.30
CA GLY A 26 1.50 15.63 51.61
C GLY A 26 1.15 15.78 50.13
N ALA A 27 0.12 15.07 49.63
CA ALA A 27 -0.42 15.30 48.30
C ALA A 27 -0.95 16.75 48.17
N THR A 28 -0.61 17.38 47.05
CA THR A 28 -1.10 18.71 46.65
C THR A 28 -2.16 18.62 45.56
N ALA A 29 -2.22 17.50 44.84
CA ALA A 29 -3.18 17.25 43.78
C ALA A 29 -4.58 16.93 44.34
N THR A 30 -5.58 17.57 43.76
CA THR A 30 -7.00 17.38 44.02
C THR A 30 -7.53 16.07 43.43
N ALA A 31 -8.72 15.66 43.86
CA ALA A 31 -9.40 14.48 43.31
C ALA A 31 -9.68 14.61 41.80
N ASP A 32 -10.08 15.80 41.36
CA ASP A 32 -10.37 16.08 39.95
C ASP A 32 -9.11 16.01 39.10
N GLU A 33 -7.98 16.54 39.59
CA GLU A 33 -6.68 16.41 38.92
C GLU A 33 -6.24 14.95 38.82
N PHE A 34 -6.47 14.14 39.85
CA PHE A 34 -6.19 12.71 39.82
C PHE A 34 -7.05 11.96 38.79
N ILE A 35 -8.36 12.21 38.78
CA ILE A 35 -9.28 11.61 37.81
C ILE A 35 -8.88 12.02 36.38
N ALA A 36 -8.58 13.30 36.16
CA ALA A 36 -8.12 13.81 34.87
C ALA A 36 -6.81 13.15 34.44
N ALA A 37 -5.81 13.07 35.32
CA ALA A 37 -4.52 12.43 35.05
C ALA A 37 -4.67 10.95 34.69
N ARG A 38 -5.48 10.19 35.43
CA ARG A 38 -5.72 8.77 35.15
C ARG A 38 -6.50 8.56 33.86
N THR A 39 -7.48 9.41 33.57
CA THR A 39 -8.25 9.38 32.32
C THR A 39 -7.33 9.64 31.13
N LEU A 40 -6.52 10.71 31.19
CA LEU A 40 -5.52 11.03 30.17
C LEU A 40 -4.58 9.85 29.94
N PHE A 41 -4.05 9.25 31.01
CA PHE A 41 -3.13 8.11 30.89
C PHE A 41 -3.78 6.92 30.17
N ILE A 42 -5.03 6.58 30.51
CA ILE A 42 -5.78 5.50 29.86
C ILE A 42 -6.06 5.81 28.39
N GLU A 43 -6.49 7.03 28.07
CA GLU A 43 -6.79 7.46 26.71
C GLU A 43 -5.55 7.43 25.83
N ARG A 44 -4.43 7.98 26.30
CA ARG A 44 -3.15 7.98 25.55
C ARG A 44 -2.61 6.58 25.36
N HIS A 45 -2.73 5.69 26.35
CA HIS A 45 -2.36 4.28 26.19
C HIS A 45 -3.28 3.51 25.24
N ARG A 46 -4.56 3.88 25.14
CA ARG A 46 -5.46 3.32 24.13
C ARG A 46 -5.10 3.82 22.74
N GLU A 47 -4.81 5.11 22.62
CA GLU A 47 -4.39 5.75 21.37
C GLU A 47 -3.06 5.18 20.87
N SER A 48 -2.09 4.95 21.77
CA SER A 48 -0.76 4.45 21.44
C SER A 48 -0.76 3.02 20.87
N ARG A 49 -1.81 2.23 21.11
CA ARG A 49 -1.98 0.91 20.47
C ARG A 49 -2.14 0.99 18.96
N TRP A 50 -2.56 2.15 18.46
CA TRP A 50 -2.70 2.41 17.02
C TRP A 50 -1.72 3.47 16.52
N ASN A 51 -1.41 4.47 17.34
CA ASN A 51 -0.50 5.57 17.03
C ASN A 51 0.64 5.60 18.06
N PRO A 52 1.66 4.74 17.96
CA PRO A 52 2.70 4.60 19.00
C PRO A 52 3.45 5.91 19.31
N TRP A 53 3.63 6.77 18.30
CA TRP A 53 4.27 8.08 18.42
C TRP A 53 3.53 9.05 19.34
N VAL A 54 2.26 8.80 19.70
CA VAL A 54 1.52 9.64 20.66
C VAL A 54 2.20 9.68 22.03
N LEU A 55 2.87 8.60 22.44
CA LEU A 55 3.61 8.59 23.70
C LEU A 55 4.84 9.50 23.65
N GLU A 56 5.53 9.55 22.51
CA GLU A 56 6.69 10.42 22.28
C GLU A 56 6.22 11.88 22.14
N ASP A 57 5.18 12.13 21.34
CA ASP A 57 4.64 13.48 21.06
C ASP A 57 4.03 14.15 22.31
N ARG A 58 3.69 13.36 23.35
CA ARG A 58 2.96 13.80 24.55
C ARG A 58 3.66 13.38 25.84
N GLU A 59 4.97 13.12 25.79
CA GLU A 59 5.75 12.67 26.94
C GLU A 59 5.57 13.59 28.16
N ASP A 60 5.72 14.90 27.98
CA ASP A 60 5.53 15.89 29.04
C ASP A 60 4.13 15.84 29.70
N GLU A 61 3.07 15.58 28.92
CA GLU A 61 1.71 15.44 29.45
C GLU A 61 1.59 14.18 30.31
N LEU A 62 2.19 13.07 29.86
CA LEU A 62 2.20 11.79 30.56
C LEU A 62 3.04 11.84 31.84
N GLU A 63 4.18 12.52 31.83
CA GLU A 63 5.01 12.73 33.01
C GLU A 63 4.27 13.53 34.09
N ARG A 64 3.61 14.63 33.70
CA ARG A 64 2.77 15.42 34.63
C ARG A 64 1.63 14.58 35.20
N ALA A 65 0.94 13.82 34.36
CA ALA A 65 -0.14 12.93 34.81
C ALA A 65 0.39 11.82 35.75
N ALA A 66 1.56 11.24 35.46
CA ALA A 66 2.20 10.26 36.32
C ALA A 66 2.56 10.87 37.69
N HIS A 67 3.07 12.10 37.71
CA HIS A 67 3.37 12.81 38.94
C HIS A 67 2.12 13.02 39.80
N VAL A 68 1.01 13.45 39.20
CA VAL A 68 -0.29 13.59 39.89
C VAL A 68 -0.78 12.23 40.42
N MET A 69 -0.74 11.18 39.60
CA MET A 69 -1.17 9.84 40.00
C MET A 69 -0.32 9.27 41.15
N ASP A 70 0.97 9.56 41.21
CA ASP A 70 1.84 9.11 42.30
C ASP A 70 1.49 9.79 43.64
N GLN A 71 0.75 10.89 43.65
CA GLN A 71 0.25 11.49 44.90
C GLN A 71 -0.93 10.71 45.51
N TRP A 72 -1.44 9.68 44.83
CA TRP A 72 -2.62 8.93 45.23
C TRP A 72 -2.32 7.45 45.45
N THR A 73 -3.14 6.78 46.27
CA THR A 73 -3.01 5.36 46.57
C THR A 73 -4.35 4.67 46.77
N ARG A 74 -4.36 3.34 46.73
CA ARG A 74 -5.57 2.52 46.91
C ARG A 74 -6.08 2.61 48.34
N ALA A 75 -7.38 2.84 48.49
CA ALA A 75 -8.06 2.97 49.78
C ALA A 75 -8.97 1.77 50.10
N GLU A 76 -9.08 0.79 49.20
CA GLU A 76 -9.82 -0.46 49.38
C GLU A 76 -9.41 -1.16 50.69
N PRO A 77 -10.38 -1.51 51.57
CA PRO A 77 -10.07 -2.20 52.82
C PRO A 77 -9.32 -3.51 52.56
N GLY A 78 -8.15 -3.66 53.18
CA GLY A 78 -7.33 -4.86 53.04
C GLY A 78 -6.61 -5.01 51.71
N HIS A 79 -6.61 -3.98 50.84
CA HIS A 79 -5.80 -4.01 49.62
C HIS A 79 -4.33 -4.19 49.94
N ARG A 80 -3.74 -5.23 49.34
CA ARG A 80 -2.30 -5.50 49.38
C ARG A 80 -1.83 -5.67 47.96
N MET A 81 -0.73 -5.00 47.61
CA MET A 81 -0.04 -5.30 46.37
C MET A 81 0.33 -6.78 46.33
N LEU A 82 0.22 -7.39 45.16
CA LEU A 82 0.70 -8.76 44.96
C LEU A 82 2.20 -8.80 45.26
N THR A 83 2.64 -9.83 45.99
CA THR A 83 4.07 -10.10 46.08
C THR A 83 4.60 -10.54 44.72
N GLN A 84 5.89 -10.36 44.47
CA GLN A 84 6.54 -10.80 43.24
C GLN A 84 6.21 -12.26 42.91
N LYS A 85 6.28 -13.15 43.91
CA LYS A 85 5.93 -14.58 43.79
C LYS A 85 4.47 -14.80 43.39
N GLN A 86 3.53 -14.00 43.93
CA GLN A 86 2.11 -14.10 43.55
C GLN A 86 1.87 -13.60 42.13
N PHE A 87 2.55 -12.53 41.72
CA PHE A 87 2.50 -12.02 40.36
C PHE A 87 3.02 -13.05 39.36
N GLU A 88 4.20 -13.63 39.61
CA GLU A 88 4.79 -14.69 38.78
C GLU A 88 3.89 -15.92 38.68
N ALA A 89 3.30 -16.37 39.80
CA ALA A 89 2.37 -17.49 39.79
C ALA A 89 1.11 -17.20 38.95
N ARG A 90 0.61 -15.95 38.98
CA ARG A 90 -0.50 -15.50 38.13
C ARG A 90 -0.11 -15.49 36.66
N MET A 91 1.07 -14.96 36.32
CA MET A 91 1.57 -14.96 34.94
C MET A 91 1.75 -16.39 34.40
N ALA A 92 2.36 -17.28 35.18
CA ALA A 92 2.53 -18.69 34.81
C ALA A 92 1.19 -19.42 34.59
N LYS A 93 0.13 -19.04 35.31
CA LYS A 93 -1.22 -19.58 35.06
C LYS A 93 -1.75 -19.13 33.69
N LEU A 94 -1.66 -17.84 33.40
CA LEU A 94 -2.09 -17.28 32.11
C LEU A 94 -1.28 -17.87 30.95
N ASP A 95 0.02 -18.13 31.15
CA ASP A 95 0.86 -18.79 30.14
C ASP A 95 0.37 -20.19 29.81
N ARG A 96 0.08 -21.01 30.83
CA ARG A 96 -0.48 -22.35 30.64
C ARG A 96 -1.83 -22.33 29.93
N GLU A 97 -2.70 -21.37 30.24
CA GLU A 97 -3.98 -21.20 29.56
C GLU A 97 -3.76 -20.87 28.07
N ARG A 98 -2.89 -19.90 27.77
CA ARG A 98 -2.53 -19.53 26.39
C ARG A 98 -1.86 -20.67 25.61
N GLU A 99 -1.05 -21.48 26.26
CA GLU A 99 -0.43 -22.67 25.64
C GLU A 99 -1.46 -23.73 25.28
N ARG A 100 -2.43 -23.98 26.16
CA ARG A 100 -3.54 -24.92 25.89
C ARG A 100 -4.39 -24.45 24.71
N GLU A 101 -4.72 -23.17 24.67
CA GLU A 101 -5.46 -22.58 23.53
C GLU A 101 -4.65 -22.69 22.23
N ARG A 102 -3.36 -22.32 22.25
CA ARG A 102 -2.47 -22.47 21.09
C ARG A 102 -2.39 -23.91 20.61
N ALA A 103 -2.30 -24.88 21.51
CA ALA A 103 -2.27 -26.31 21.17
C ALA A 103 -3.60 -26.76 20.53
N LYS A 104 -4.75 -26.31 21.06
CA LYS A 104 -6.08 -26.57 20.49
C LYS A 104 -6.18 -26.02 19.07
N HIS A 105 -5.87 -24.74 18.86
CA HIS A 105 -5.89 -24.13 17.54
C HIS A 105 -4.93 -24.80 16.56
N LYS A 106 -3.73 -25.20 17.01
CA LYS A 106 -2.77 -25.96 16.18
C LYS A 106 -3.36 -27.28 15.71
N LYS A 107 -4.04 -28.03 16.59
CA LYS A 107 -4.71 -29.30 16.24
C LYS A 107 -5.84 -29.07 15.22
N GLU A 108 -6.67 -28.06 15.44
CA GLU A 108 -7.76 -27.70 14.52
C GLU A 108 -7.22 -27.30 13.13
N ARG A 109 -6.17 -26.47 13.07
CA ARG A 109 -5.52 -26.09 11.82
C ARG A 109 -4.94 -27.30 11.09
N ALA A 110 -4.25 -28.20 11.79
CA ALA A 110 -3.72 -29.42 11.18
C ALA A 110 -4.82 -30.28 10.55
N ALA A 111 -5.96 -30.42 11.24
CA ALA A 111 -7.12 -31.16 10.72
C ALA A 111 -7.80 -30.47 9.53
N ARG A 112 -7.71 -29.14 9.40
CA ARG A 112 -8.18 -28.40 8.23
C ARG A 112 -7.20 -28.50 7.06
N ALA A 113 -5.89 -28.35 7.32
CA ALA A 113 -4.83 -28.48 6.33
C ALA A 113 -4.86 -29.85 5.64
N ALA A 114 -5.13 -30.92 6.39
CA ALA A 114 -5.29 -32.27 5.83
C ALA A 114 -6.46 -32.41 4.84
N ARG A 115 -7.45 -31.50 4.88
CA ARG A 115 -8.62 -31.47 3.99
C ARG A 115 -8.53 -30.33 2.95
N TYR A 116 -7.38 -29.70 2.84
CA TYR A 116 -7.19 -28.59 1.92
C TYR A 116 -7.41 -29.02 0.46
N SER A 117 -8.15 -28.19 -0.28
CA SER A 117 -8.30 -28.29 -1.72
C SER A 117 -7.83 -26.99 -2.35
N ARG A 118 -6.73 -27.08 -3.13
CA ARG A 118 -6.19 -25.94 -3.86
C ARG A 118 -7.20 -25.36 -4.84
N GLU A 119 -7.89 -26.22 -5.59
CA GLU A 119 -8.92 -25.79 -6.53
C GLU A 119 -10.03 -25.00 -5.83
N ARG A 120 -10.48 -25.45 -4.65
CA ARG A 120 -11.52 -24.75 -3.89
C ARG A 120 -11.02 -23.42 -3.32
N ALA A 121 -9.76 -23.35 -2.90
CA ALA A 121 -9.14 -22.10 -2.45
C ALA A 121 -8.98 -21.10 -3.59
N ASP A 122 -8.51 -21.54 -4.76
CA ASP A 122 -8.38 -20.71 -5.96
C ASP A 122 -9.76 -20.22 -6.45
N ALA A 123 -10.78 -21.10 -6.44
CA ALA A 123 -12.16 -20.75 -6.77
C ALA A 123 -12.76 -19.72 -5.81
N ARG A 124 -12.44 -19.79 -4.51
CA ARG A 124 -12.83 -18.75 -3.55
C ARG A 124 -12.23 -17.39 -3.92
N LEU A 125 -10.94 -17.35 -4.28
CA LEU A 125 -10.30 -16.09 -4.66
C LEU A 125 -10.88 -15.53 -5.96
N ALA A 126 -11.16 -16.39 -6.94
CA ALA A 126 -11.85 -16.00 -8.16
C ALA A 126 -13.26 -15.46 -7.87
N LEU A 127 -14.01 -16.07 -6.96
CA LEU A 127 -15.34 -15.61 -6.55
C LEU A 127 -15.30 -14.17 -6.03
N ILE A 128 -14.37 -13.89 -5.09
CA ILE A 128 -14.20 -12.55 -4.52
C ILE A 128 -13.79 -11.54 -5.60
N GLU A 129 -12.88 -11.92 -6.50
CA GLU A 129 -12.49 -11.08 -7.63
C GLU A 129 -13.68 -10.74 -8.53
N HIS A 130 -14.51 -11.72 -8.89
CA HIS A 130 -15.69 -11.51 -9.72
C HIS A 130 -16.73 -10.64 -9.03
N GLN A 131 -16.93 -10.79 -7.72
CA GLN A 131 -17.81 -9.93 -6.94
C GLN A 131 -17.33 -8.47 -6.94
N SER A 132 -16.04 -8.24 -6.70
CA SER A 132 -15.45 -6.89 -6.72
C SER A 132 -15.54 -6.24 -8.11
N ARG A 133 -15.28 -7.02 -9.18
CA ARG A 133 -15.44 -6.55 -10.56
C ARG A 133 -16.90 -6.21 -10.88
N LEU A 134 -17.84 -7.04 -10.45
CA LEU A 134 -19.27 -6.81 -10.68
C LEU A 134 -19.71 -5.49 -10.04
N GLU A 135 -19.32 -5.23 -8.79
CA GLU A 135 -19.63 -3.97 -8.10
C GLU A 135 -19.11 -2.76 -8.88
N HIS A 136 -17.86 -2.82 -9.35
CA HIS A 136 -17.28 -1.76 -10.16
C HIS A 136 -17.99 -1.58 -11.51
N GLU A 137 -18.24 -2.67 -12.25
CA GLU A 137 -18.89 -2.62 -13.56
C GLU A 137 -20.33 -2.07 -13.43
N LEU A 138 -21.04 -2.39 -12.34
CA LEU A 138 -22.36 -1.81 -12.01
C LEU A 138 -22.26 -0.30 -11.75
N ALA A 139 -21.29 0.14 -10.95
CA ALA A 139 -21.07 1.56 -10.67
C ALA A 139 -20.68 2.34 -11.94
N GLU A 140 -19.80 1.79 -12.78
CA GLU A 140 -19.44 2.41 -14.06
C GLU A 140 -20.66 2.50 -14.99
N ALA A 141 -21.45 1.43 -15.12
CA ALA A 141 -22.65 1.46 -15.96
C ALA A 141 -23.67 2.50 -15.48
N ALA A 142 -23.87 2.62 -14.16
CA ALA A 142 -24.72 3.67 -13.58
C ALA A 142 -24.20 5.07 -13.93
N SER A 143 -22.90 5.29 -13.79
CA SER A 143 -22.26 6.57 -14.09
C SER A 143 -22.29 6.96 -15.58
N PHE A 144 -22.29 5.97 -16.48
CA PHE A 144 -22.53 6.23 -17.90
C PHE A 144 -23.99 6.58 -18.18
N ARG A 145 -24.94 5.91 -17.51
CA ARG A 145 -26.38 6.18 -17.68
C ARG A 145 -26.79 7.55 -17.17
N ASP A 146 -26.24 7.99 -16.03
CA ASP A 146 -26.59 9.26 -15.40
C ASP A 146 -25.84 10.48 -15.96
N GLY A 147 -24.86 10.26 -16.84
CA GLY A 147 -24.11 11.36 -17.47
C GLY A 147 -22.89 11.83 -16.68
N SER A 148 -22.70 11.39 -15.42
CA SER A 148 -21.59 11.82 -14.56
C SER A 148 -20.23 11.36 -15.10
N ARG A 149 -20.19 10.18 -15.72
CA ARG A 149 -19.00 9.65 -16.39
C ARG A 149 -18.91 10.22 -17.79
N PHE A 150 -17.85 10.99 -18.01
CA PHE A 150 -17.57 11.69 -19.27
C PHE A 150 -18.79 12.47 -19.80
N PRO A 151 -19.16 13.61 -19.17
CA PRO A 151 -20.37 14.35 -19.53
C PRO A 151 -20.46 14.75 -21.01
N GLY A 152 -19.32 15.08 -21.63
CA GLY A 152 -19.24 15.43 -23.06
C GLY A 152 -19.14 14.25 -24.03
N MET A 153 -19.33 13.01 -23.58
CA MET A 153 -19.28 11.84 -24.46
C MET A 153 -20.48 11.79 -25.40
N ASP A 154 -20.22 11.50 -26.68
CA ASP A 154 -21.23 11.26 -27.70
C ASP A 154 -22.23 10.16 -27.27
N GLN A 155 -23.52 10.38 -27.57
CA GLN A 155 -24.59 9.50 -27.08
C GLN A 155 -24.51 8.10 -27.68
N LYS A 156 -24.12 7.94 -28.95
CA LYS A 156 -23.98 6.62 -29.56
C LYS A 156 -22.85 5.85 -28.88
N ARG A 157 -21.69 6.49 -28.71
CA ARG A 157 -20.56 5.89 -27.98
C ARG A 157 -20.92 5.54 -26.53
N ARG A 158 -21.69 6.38 -25.84
CA ARG A 158 -22.17 6.12 -24.48
C ARG A 158 -23.03 4.84 -24.44
N GLN A 159 -23.96 4.67 -25.38
CA GLN A 159 -24.78 3.46 -25.48
C GLN A 159 -23.94 2.21 -25.78
N GLU A 160 -22.92 2.32 -26.63
CA GLU A 160 -21.98 1.23 -26.92
C GLU A 160 -21.21 0.78 -25.66
N GLU A 161 -20.70 1.73 -24.85
CA GLU A 161 -20.02 1.39 -23.59
C GLU A 161 -20.97 0.78 -22.56
N ILE A 162 -22.21 1.30 -22.44
CA ILE A 162 -23.23 0.71 -21.56
C ILE A 162 -23.53 -0.73 -21.98
N ALA A 163 -23.77 -0.99 -23.27
CA ALA A 163 -24.06 -2.33 -23.77
C ALA A 163 -22.89 -3.32 -23.51
N LYS A 164 -21.66 -2.86 -23.66
CA LYS A 164 -20.45 -3.64 -23.35
C LYS A 164 -20.36 -3.97 -21.85
N LEU A 165 -20.64 -3.00 -20.99
CA LEU A 165 -20.68 -3.22 -19.53
C LEU A 165 -21.80 -4.19 -19.15
N ASP A 166 -22.99 -4.05 -19.72
CA ASP A 166 -24.12 -4.96 -19.44
C ASP A 166 -23.81 -6.41 -19.83
N GLY A 167 -23.16 -6.62 -20.99
CA GLY A 167 -22.67 -7.94 -21.39
C GLY A 167 -21.64 -8.52 -20.41
N SER A 168 -20.73 -7.69 -19.89
CA SER A 168 -19.75 -8.11 -18.89
C SER A 168 -20.41 -8.43 -17.55
N ILE A 169 -21.35 -7.59 -17.08
CA ILE A 169 -22.10 -7.76 -15.84
C ILE A 169 -22.83 -9.12 -15.82
N GLU A 170 -23.50 -9.47 -16.91
CA GLU A 170 -24.19 -10.76 -17.03
C GLU A 170 -23.22 -11.94 -17.00
N GLN A 171 -22.06 -11.80 -17.65
CA GLN A 171 -21.00 -12.81 -17.55
C GLN A 171 -20.50 -12.96 -16.11
N ARG A 172 -20.28 -11.85 -15.38
CA ARG A 172 -19.83 -11.88 -13.98
C ARG A 172 -20.85 -12.55 -13.07
N ARG A 173 -22.14 -12.24 -13.23
CA ARG A 173 -23.22 -12.86 -12.43
C ARG A 173 -23.24 -14.37 -12.57
N ARG A 174 -23.18 -14.89 -13.81
CA ARG A 174 -23.12 -16.34 -14.08
C ARG A 174 -21.91 -16.99 -13.43
N GLU A 175 -20.77 -16.33 -13.50
CA GLU A 175 -19.54 -16.88 -12.93
C GLU A 175 -19.54 -16.86 -11.40
N ILE A 176 -20.11 -15.82 -10.78
CA ILE A 176 -20.35 -15.76 -9.34
C ILE A 176 -21.26 -16.89 -8.88
N GLU A 177 -22.38 -17.13 -9.57
CA GLU A 177 -23.31 -18.21 -9.25
C GLU A 177 -22.63 -19.58 -9.32
N ARG A 178 -21.90 -19.85 -10.41
CA ARG A 178 -21.13 -21.07 -10.61
C ARG A 178 -20.10 -21.30 -9.51
N LEU A 179 -19.29 -20.27 -9.20
CA LEU A 179 -18.24 -20.36 -8.18
C LEU A 179 -18.82 -20.45 -6.77
N ALA A 180 -19.90 -19.73 -6.46
CA ALA A 180 -20.56 -19.77 -5.16
C ALA A 180 -21.10 -21.18 -4.86
N ALA A 181 -21.71 -21.85 -5.85
CA ALA A 181 -22.16 -23.23 -5.71
C ALA A 181 -21.02 -24.20 -5.40
N PHE A 182 -19.85 -24.02 -6.04
CA PHE A 182 -18.68 -24.86 -5.83
C PHE A 182 -17.97 -24.58 -4.48
N VAL A 183 -17.82 -23.30 -4.13
CA VAL A 183 -17.10 -22.85 -2.94
C VAL A 183 -17.93 -23.07 -1.68
N GLY A 184 -19.25 -22.86 -1.73
CA GLY A 184 -20.10 -22.77 -0.55
C GLY A 184 -19.78 -21.53 0.27
N ASP A 185 -19.62 -21.69 1.58
CA ASP A 185 -19.25 -20.59 2.48
C ASP A 185 -17.76 -20.20 2.32
N PRO A 186 -17.45 -19.01 1.76
CA PRO A 186 -16.07 -18.60 1.53
C PRO A 186 -15.28 -18.41 2.83
N GLU A 187 -15.94 -18.16 3.97
CA GLU A 187 -15.29 -17.97 5.27
C GLU A 187 -14.87 -19.30 5.93
N LYS A 188 -15.27 -20.44 5.35
CA LYS A 188 -14.89 -21.79 5.82
C LYS A 188 -13.77 -22.43 5.01
N ILE A 189 -13.29 -21.77 3.96
CA ILE A 189 -12.24 -22.32 3.09
C ILE A 189 -10.87 -22.00 3.68
N ALA A 190 -10.26 -23.01 4.29
CA ALA A 190 -8.92 -22.91 4.81
C ALA A 190 -7.87 -22.83 3.68
N ASN A 191 -6.74 -22.16 3.94
CA ASN A 191 -5.56 -22.23 3.08
C ASN A 191 -4.78 -23.54 3.28
N GLU A 192 -3.67 -23.70 2.57
CA GLU A 192 -2.77 -24.87 2.63
C GLU A 192 -2.19 -25.14 4.03
N HIS A 193 -2.17 -24.13 4.90
CA HIS A 193 -1.70 -24.23 6.28
C HIS A 193 -2.86 -24.40 7.28
N GLY A 194 -4.10 -24.57 6.81
CA GLY A 194 -5.28 -24.79 7.64
C GLY A 194 -5.87 -23.52 8.27
N TRP A 195 -5.42 -22.34 7.87
CA TRP A 195 -5.95 -21.07 8.38
C TRP A 195 -7.22 -20.65 7.64
N LEU A 196 -8.23 -20.27 8.41
CA LEU A 196 -9.46 -19.70 7.88
C LEU A 196 -9.28 -18.22 7.52
N PRO A 197 -10.10 -17.68 6.60
CA PRO A 197 -10.06 -16.26 6.24
C PRO A 197 -10.11 -15.31 7.44
N ARG A 198 -11.02 -15.56 8.40
CA ARG A 198 -11.10 -14.80 9.65
C ARG A 198 -9.79 -14.80 10.44
N GLU A 199 -9.17 -15.97 10.61
CA GLU A 199 -7.89 -16.09 11.33
C GLU A 199 -6.75 -15.39 10.57
N ARG A 200 -6.79 -15.41 9.24
CA ARG A 200 -5.81 -14.69 8.41
C ARG A 200 -6.01 -13.18 8.48
N ARG A 201 -7.23 -12.69 8.60
CA ARG A 201 -7.52 -11.26 8.80
C ARG A 201 -6.86 -10.71 10.08
N GLU A 202 -6.84 -11.49 11.16
CA GLU A 202 -6.11 -11.12 12.38
C GLU A 202 -4.60 -10.96 12.12
N LEU A 203 -4.01 -11.90 11.37
CA LEU A 203 -2.60 -11.80 10.96
C LEU A 203 -2.35 -10.60 10.04
N MET A 204 -3.25 -10.35 9.07
CA MET A 204 -3.13 -9.23 8.14
C MET A 204 -3.27 -7.89 8.87
N LEU A 205 -4.13 -7.79 9.89
CA LEU A 205 -4.21 -6.60 10.74
C LEU A 205 -2.87 -6.36 11.46
N THR A 206 -2.27 -7.41 12.03
CA THR A 206 -0.97 -7.30 12.68
C THR A 206 0.12 -6.84 11.70
N HIS A 207 0.20 -7.45 10.51
CA HIS A 207 1.16 -7.03 9.49
C HIS A 207 0.93 -5.58 9.05
N TYR A 208 -0.31 -5.21 8.78
CA TYR A 208 -0.67 -3.85 8.39
C TYR A 208 -0.28 -2.82 9.45
N LYS A 209 -0.50 -3.11 10.75
CA LYS A 209 -0.07 -2.23 11.84
C LYS A 209 1.44 -1.99 11.81
N TYR A 210 2.23 -3.06 11.66
CA TYR A 210 3.69 -2.95 11.59
C TYR A 210 4.15 -2.17 10.36
N GLU A 211 3.59 -2.45 9.18
CA GLU A 211 3.93 -1.75 7.94
C GLU A 211 3.56 -0.27 8.02
N ARG A 212 2.35 0.04 8.51
CA ARG A 212 1.89 1.42 8.73
C ARG A 212 2.78 2.15 9.71
N GLU A 213 3.12 1.54 10.84
CA GLU A 213 4.00 2.16 11.86
C GLU A 213 5.39 2.47 11.27
N ALA A 214 6.00 1.51 10.58
CA ALA A 214 7.30 1.68 9.94
C ALA A 214 7.26 2.81 8.89
N GLU A 215 6.20 2.84 8.08
CA GLU A 215 6.02 3.86 7.04
C GLU A 215 5.81 5.26 7.64
N VAL A 216 4.96 5.40 8.67
CA VAL A 216 4.75 6.67 9.36
C VAL A 216 6.05 7.17 9.99
N ARG A 217 6.81 6.30 10.67
CA ARG A 217 8.11 6.67 11.22
C ARG A 217 9.08 7.14 10.13
N ARG A 218 9.15 6.42 9.01
CA ARG A 218 9.99 6.82 7.87
C ARG A 218 9.60 8.21 7.36
N LEU A 219 8.31 8.43 7.12
CA LEU A 219 7.79 9.70 6.59
C LEU A 219 8.01 10.86 7.55
N ARG A 220 7.79 10.67 8.85
CA ARG A 220 8.05 11.68 9.89
C ARG A 220 9.52 12.07 9.97
N LYS A 221 10.44 11.15 9.65
CA LYS A 221 11.87 11.43 9.57
C LYS A 221 12.27 12.13 8.26
N GLU A 222 11.77 11.66 7.12
CA GLU A 222 12.18 12.13 5.79
C GLU A 222 11.61 13.52 5.45
N LEU A 223 10.39 13.84 5.90
CA LEU A 223 9.73 15.10 5.56
C LEU A 223 10.51 16.35 6.01
N PRO A 224 10.98 16.46 7.27
CA PRO A 224 11.80 17.59 7.70
C PRO A 224 13.08 17.79 6.87
N GLU A 225 13.73 16.70 6.46
CA GLU A 225 14.94 16.75 5.63
C GLU A 225 14.62 17.32 4.23
N LEU A 226 13.51 16.88 3.62
CA LEU A 226 13.06 17.40 2.33
C LEU A 226 12.60 18.86 2.39
N GLU A 227 11.98 19.28 3.50
CA GLU A 227 11.60 20.67 3.72
C GLU A 227 12.80 21.58 3.91
N ALA A 228 13.79 21.13 4.69
CA ALA A 228 15.06 21.85 4.83
C ALA A 228 15.78 21.97 3.47
N GLY A 229 15.85 20.87 2.70
CA GLY A 229 16.42 20.88 1.36
C GLY A 229 15.67 21.81 0.41
N LEU A 230 14.34 21.81 0.45
CA LEU A 230 13.51 22.71 -0.37
C LEU A 230 13.76 24.19 -0.03
N ASN A 231 13.96 24.52 1.24
CA ASN A 231 14.26 25.88 1.69
C ASN A 231 15.68 26.32 1.32
N ALA A 232 16.62 25.38 1.23
CA ALA A 232 18.02 25.65 0.86
C ALA A 232 18.27 25.62 -0.67
N ALA A 233 17.36 25.02 -1.45
CA ALA A 233 17.52 24.86 -2.89
C ALA A 233 17.56 26.21 -3.62
N THR A 234 18.65 26.47 -4.34
CA THR A 234 18.82 27.67 -5.17
C THR A 234 18.45 27.42 -6.64
N ASP A 235 18.52 26.16 -7.10
CA ASP A 235 18.11 25.76 -8.44
C ASP A 235 16.59 25.53 -8.54
N ARG A 236 16.00 26.04 -9.64
CA ARG A 236 14.56 25.98 -9.87
C ARG A 236 14.06 24.56 -10.15
N LYS A 237 14.86 23.73 -10.83
CA LYS A 237 14.47 22.36 -11.16
C LYS A 237 14.52 21.50 -9.90
N GLU A 238 15.60 21.58 -9.14
CA GLU A 238 15.76 20.93 -7.84
C GLU A 238 14.63 21.31 -6.87
N SER A 239 14.33 22.61 -6.74
CA SER A 239 13.22 23.09 -5.91
C SER A 239 11.87 22.51 -6.33
N ARG A 240 11.62 22.38 -7.64
CA ARG A 240 10.38 21.76 -8.14
C ARG A 240 10.30 20.27 -7.81
N GLU A 241 11.40 19.54 -7.96
CA GLU A 241 11.46 18.10 -7.65
C GLU A 241 11.25 17.85 -6.16
N LEU A 242 11.95 18.59 -5.30
CA LEU A 242 11.79 18.53 -3.85
C LEU A 242 10.35 18.87 -3.43
N ARG A 243 9.76 19.94 -3.98
CA ARG A 243 8.37 20.32 -3.68
C ARG A 243 7.37 19.23 -4.06
N ASN A 244 7.53 18.61 -5.22
CA ASN A 244 6.66 17.52 -5.66
C ASN A 244 6.80 16.30 -4.74
N LYS A 245 8.03 15.97 -4.35
CA LYS A 245 8.31 14.88 -3.42
C LYS A 245 7.70 15.15 -2.03
N THR A 246 7.93 16.33 -1.46
CA THR A 246 7.36 16.76 -0.17
C THR A 246 5.83 16.69 -0.19
N THR A 247 5.20 17.24 -1.23
CA THR A 247 3.73 17.20 -1.37
C THR A 247 3.21 15.76 -1.39
N THR A 248 3.88 14.88 -2.14
CA THR A 248 3.48 13.47 -2.27
C THR A 248 3.62 12.72 -0.95
N LEU A 249 4.77 12.87 -0.28
CA LEU A 249 5.03 12.19 0.99
C LEU A 249 4.16 12.73 2.14
N ARG A 250 3.90 14.04 2.16
CA ARG A 250 2.99 14.67 3.13
C ARG A 250 1.57 14.12 2.98
N ARG A 251 1.04 14.10 1.76
CA ARG A 251 -0.27 13.49 1.49
C ARG A 251 -0.31 12.04 1.95
N ARG A 252 0.74 11.26 1.70
CA ARG A 252 0.81 9.86 2.16
C ARG A 252 0.82 9.74 3.68
N LEU A 253 1.55 10.62 4.38
CA LEU A 253 1.54 10.66 5.84
C LEU A 253 0.14 11.00 6.35
N ASP A 254 -0.49 12.03 5.81
CA ASP A 254 -1.84 12.46 6.20
C ASP A 254 -2.87 11.34 5.97
N GLU A 255 -2.78 10.64 4.83
CA GLU A 255 -3.60 9.46 4.53
C GLU A 255 -3.43 8.35 5.58
N LEU A 256 -2.20 8.04 5.99
CA LEU A 256 -1.93 6.98 6.99
C LEU A 256 -2.38 7.38 8.39
N LEU A 257 -2.24 8.66 8.75
CA LEU A 257 -2.70 9.19 10.03
C LEU A 257 -4.23 9.26 10.12
N ALA A 258 -4.91 9.50 9.00
CA ALA A 258 -6.37 9.54 8.94
C ALA A 258 -7.06 8.18 9.07
N ILE A 259 -6.33 7.06 8.97
CA ILE A 259 -6.91 5.72 9.08
C ILE A 259 -7.24 5.43 10.55
N PRO A 260 -8.51 5.20 10.91
CA PRO A 260 -8.90 4.91 12.28
C PRO A 260 -8.41 3.52 12.71
N PRO A 261 -8.41 3.20 14.02
CA PRO A 261 -8.10 1.86 14.49
C PRO A 261 -8.97 0.81 13.82
N LEU A 262 -8.33 -0.13 13.12
CA LEU A 262 -9.01 -1.18 12.39
C LEU A 262 -9.22 -2.44 13.25
N THR A 263 -10.35 -3.10 13.01
CA THR A 263 -10.65 -4.46 13.45
C THR A 263 -10.19 -5.48 12.41
N ALA A 264 -10.10 -6.76 12.81
CA ALA A 264 -9.70 -7.81 11.88
C ALA A 264 -10.68 -7.92 10.70
N ASP A 265 -11.99 -7.79 10.93
CA ASP A 265 -12.99 -7.94 9.87
C ASP A 265 -12.93 -6.84 8.80
N GLU A 266 -12.27 -5.73 9.08
CA GLU A 266 -12.00 -4.65 8.12
C GLU A 266 -10.75 -4.92 7.27
N MET A 267 -10.05 -6.04 7.45
CA MET A 267 -8.88 -6.43 6.67
C MET A 267 -9.24 -7.42 5.56
N CYS A 268 -8.45 -7.43 4.49
CA CYS A 268 -8.45 -8.57 3.59
C CYS A 268 -7.82 -9.80 4.23
N SER A 269 -8.33 -10.98 3.90
CA SER A 269 -7.77 -12.25 4.37
C SER A 269 -6.53 -12.70 3.60
N GLU A 270 -6.18 -12.02 2.50
CA GLU A 270 -5.12 -12.44 1.57
C GLU A 270 -3.92 -11.51 1.53
N CYS A 271 -4.06 -10.26 1.99
CA CYS A 271 -2.99 -9.28 1.99
C CYS A 271 -3.18 -8.25 3.12
N PRO A 272 -2.10 -7.57 3.57
CA PRO A 272 -2.14 -6.59 4.66
C PRO A 272 -2.71 -5.25 4.17
N THR A 273 -3.89 -5.27 3.57
CA THR A 273 -4.56 -4.07 3.05
C THR A 273 -5.99 -4.04 3.58
N PRO A 274 -6.45 -2.88 4.10
CA PRO A 274 -7.84 -2.73 4.55
C PRO A 274 -8.82 -3.05 3.41
N MET A 275 -9.95 -3.66 3.73
CA MET A 275 -10.97 -4.02 2.74
C MET A 275 -11.52 -2.78 2.02
N ALA A 276 -11.68 -1.65 2.72
CA ALA A 276 -12.10 -0.39 2.12
C ALA A 276 -11.10 0.17 1.08
N LYS A 277 -9.87 -0.34 1.06
CA LYS A 277 -8.83 0.00 0.08
C LYS A 277 -8.73 -1.03 -1.06
N HIS A 278 -9.53 -2.10 -1.01
CA HIS A 278 -9.70 -3.02 -2.12
C HIS A 278 -10.84 -2.58 -3.02
N GLY A 279 -10.56 -2.60 -4.32
CA GLY A 279 -11.57 -2.44 -5.34
C GLY A 279 -10.95 -2.48 -6.73
N TRP A 280 -11.79 -2.37 -7.75
CA TRP A 280 -11.34 -2.45 -9.12
C TRP A 280 -10.86 -1.08 -9.63
N VAL A 281 -9.54 -0.98 -9.83
CA VAL A 281 -8.77 -0.04 -10.68
C VAL A 281 -9.13 1.46 -10.66
N THR A 282 -9.72 2.00 -9.59
CA THR A 282 -9.98 3.45 -9.45
C THR A 282 -9.88 3.92 -7.98
N PRO A 283 -9.50 5.18 -7.71
CA PRO A 283 -9.60 5.75 -6.35
C PRO A 283 -11.02 5.59 -5.78
N PRO A 284 -11.19 5.34 -4.47
CA PRO A 284 -10.21 5.46 -3.39
C PRO A 284 -9.35 4.20 -3.13
N PHE A 285 -9.41 3.21 -4.02
CA PHE A 285 -8.75 1.92 -3.84
C PHE A 285 -7.26 1.99 -4.20
N ASP A 286 -6.44 1.30 -3.41
CA ASP A 286 -5.02 1.11 -3.71
C ASP A 286 -4.83 0.09 -4.85
N GLY A 287 -5.88 -0.65 -5.18
CA GLY A 287 -6.01 -1.51 -6.35
C GLY A 287 -6.68 -2.85 -6.03
N PRO A 288 -6.81 -3.73 -7.03
CA PRO A 288 -7.28 -5.09 -6.82
C PRO A 288 -6.30 -5.88 -5.96
N CYS A 289 -6.80 -6.83 -5.17
CA CYS A 289 -5.94 -7.64 -4.31
C CYS A 289 -4.92 -8.42 -5.16
N PRO A 290 -3.61 -8.37 -4.84
CA PRO A 290 -2.58 -9.12 -5.58
C PRO A 290 -2.77 -10.64 -5.56
N ALA A 291 -3.55 -11.16 -4.61
CA ALA A 291 -3.87 -12.59 -4.50
C ALA A 291 -4.99 -13.03 -5.46
N TRP A 292 -5.75 -12.10 -6.04
CA TRP A 292 -6.83 -12.45 -6.96
C TRP A 292 -6.27 -13.01 -8.28
N PRO A 293 -6.73 -14.19 -8.73
CA PRO A 293 -6.06 -14.95 -9.77
C PRO A 293 -5.98 -14.22 -11.12
N GLY A 294 -7.06 -13.55 -11.54
CA GLY A 294 -7.12 -12.80 -12.78
C GLY A 294 -6.23 -11.56 -12.75
N TRP A 295 -6.25 -10.82 -11.63
CA TRP A 295 -5.38 -9.67 -11.44
C TRP A 295 -3.90 -10.06 -11.34
N ALA A 296 -3.58 -11.10 -10.57
CA ALA A 296 -2.23 -11.63 -10.45
C ALA A 296 -1.67 -12.09 -11.81
N ALA A 297 -2.50 -12.75 -12.63
CA ALA A 297 -2.12 -13.13 -13.99
C ALA A 297 -1.85 -11.91 -14.88
N ARG A 298 -2.67 -10.85 -14.76
CA ARG A 298 -2.43 -9.59 -15.48
C ARG A 298 -1.14 -8.92 -15.06
N LEU A 299 -0.84 -8.86 -13.76
CA LEU A 299 0.41 -8.30 -13.25
C LEU A 299 1.63 -9.10 -13.71
N ARG A 300 1.56 -10.44 -13.74
CA ARG A 300 2.64 -11.28 -14.29
C ARG A 300 2.92 -10.96 -15.75
N ARG A 301 1.88 -10.92 -16.60
CA ARG A 301 2.03 -10.54 -18.02
C ARG A 301 2.62 -9.15 -18.19
N ALA A 302 2.19 -8.18 -17.40
CA ALA A 302 2.73 -6.82 -17.44
C ALA A 302 4.23 -6.80 -17.10
N ARG A 303 4.66 -7.55 -16.09
CA ARG A 303 6.08 -7.71 -15.74
C ARG A 303 6.86 -8.38 -16.85
N GLU A 304 6.35 -9.46 -17.43
CA GLU A 304 6.97 -10.15 -18.57
C GLU A 304 7.18 -9.21 -19.77
N ILE A 305 6.19 -8.38 -20.09
CA ILE A 305 6.30 -7.37 -21.15
C ILE A 305 7.40 -6.35 -20.81
N LEU A 306 7.43 -5.82 -19.58
CA LEU A 306 8.45 -4.85 -19.16
C LEU A 306 9.85 -5.45 -19.14
N GLU A 307 10.00 -6.69 -18.66
CA GLU A 307 11.26 -7.43 -18.69
C GLU A 307 11.72 -7.72 -20.12
N SER A 308 10.81 -8.06 -21.02
CA SER A 308 11.15 -8.26 -22.44
C SER A 308 11.60 -6.94 -23.10
N ALA A 309 10.96 -5.83 -22.78
CA ALA A 309 11.32 -4.51 -23.28
C ALA A 309 12.68 -4.05 -22.73
N SER A 310 12.98 -4.30 -21.46
CA SER A 310 14.28 -3.96 -20.85
C SER A 310 15.41 -4.81 -21.42
N ARG A 311 15.20 -6.10 -21.65
CA ARG A 311 16.16 -6.98 -22.34
C ARG A 311 16.36 -6.57 -23.80
N GLY A 312 15.30 -6.16 -24.49
CA GLY A 312 15.38 -5.62 -25.85
C GLY A 312 16.19 -4.32 -25.92
N ALA A 313 16.07 -3.45 -24.93
CA ALA A 313 16.87 -2.23 -24.80
C ALA A 313 18.35 -2.50 -24.45
N GLN A 314 18.67 -3.66 -23.88
CA GLN A 314 20.02 -4.11 -23.53
C GLN A 314 20.72 -4.92 -24.63
N LYS A 315 20.04 -5.21 -25.75
CA LYS A 315 20.68 -5.88 -26.88
C LYS A 315 21.84 -4.98 -27.36
N PRO A 316 23.09 -5.47 -27.44
CA PRO A 316 24.19 -4.68 -27.96
C PRO A 316 23.77 -4.12 -29.31
N ALA A 317 23.94 -2.81 -29.51
CA ALA A 317 23.74 -2.23 -30.82
C ALA A 317 24.56 -3.05 -31.80
N GLU A 318 23.89 -3.71 -32.75
CA GLU A 318 24.57 -4.31 -33.91
C GLU A 318 25.49 -3.23 -34.44
N ALA A 319 26.79 -3.55 -34.52
CA ALA A 319 27.80 -2.61 -35.01
C ALA A 319 27.24 -1.99 -36.29
N PRO A 320 27.18 -0.64 -36.40
CA PRO A 320 26.59 -0.02 -37.56
C PRO A 320 27.31 -0.60 -38.77
N VAL A 321 26.56 -1.29 -39.65
CA VAL A 321 27.06 -1.69 -40.96
C VAL A 321 27.64 -0.42 -41.55
N GLN A 322 28.96 -0.37 -41.69
CA GLN A 322 29.65 0.80 -42.22
C GLN A 322 29.06 1.03 -43.60
N LYS A 323 28.23 2.06 -43.74
CA LYS A 323 27.76 2.47 -45.05
C LYS A 323 29.02 2.85 -45.82
N PRO A 324 29.22 2.36 -47.06
CA PRO A 324 30.38 2.78 -47.84
C PRO A 324 30.39 4.30 -47.89
N GLU A 325 31.56 4.89 -47.63
CA GLU A 325 31.76 6.33 -47.76
C GLU A 325 32.19 6.64 -49.21
N PRO A 326 31.80 7.80 -49.77
CA PRO A 326 32.26 8.20 -51.08
C PRO A 326 33.79 8.38 -51.09
N LEU A 327 34.46 7.91 -52.14
CA LEU A 327 35.89 8.08 -52.37
C LEU A 327 36.30 9.55 -52.48
N ALA A 328 35.38 10.40 -52.93
CA ALA A 328 35.55 11.85 -52.96
C ALA A 328 34.20 12.57 -53.01
N VAL A 329 34.15 13.79 -52.46
CA VAL A 329 32.98 14.68 -52.51
C VAL A 329 33.40 16.04 -53.05
N ILE A 330 32.77 16.49 -54.13
CA ILE A 330 32.90 17.85 -54.67
C ILE A 330 31.79 18.71 -54.05
N PRO A 331 32.13 19.81 -53.35
CA PRO A 331 31.14 20.67 -52.72
C PRO A 331 30.24 21.35 -53.76
N SER A 332 28.98 21.58 -53.37
CA SER A 332 28.02 22.35 -54.16
C SER A 332 28.41 23.83 -54.22
N GLY A 333 28.19 24.49 -55.37
CA GLY A 333 28.41 25.93 -55.55
C GLY A 333 29.61 26.31 -56.40
N LEU A 334 30.36 25.34 -56.93
CA LEU A 334 31.42 25.59 -57.91
C LEU A 334 30.85 25.82 -59.32
N PRO A 335 31.45 26.69 -60.15
CA PRO A 335 31.12 26.82 -61.56
C PRO A 335 31.24 25.47 -62.29
N ILE A 336 30.38 25.21 -63.28
CA ILE A 336 30.31 23.92 -64.00
C ILE A 336 31.68 23.53 -64.61
N ALA A 337 32.46 24.50 -65.09
CA ALA A 337 33.80 24.26 -65.63
C ALA A 337 34.75 23.66 -64.57
N GLU A 338 34.73 24.17 -63.34
CA GLU A 338 35.54 23.67 -62.23
C GLU A 338 35.07 22.30 -61.73
N VAL A 339 33.75 22.07 -61.74
CA VAL A 339 33.18 20.74 -61.43
C VAL A 339 33.65 19.71 -62.45
N MET A 340 33.60 20.02 -63.75
CA MET A 340 34.04 19.12 -64.81
C MET A 340 35.54 18.82 -64.73
N GLN A 341 36.37 19.83 -64.44
CA GLN A 341 37.81 19.63 -64.26
C GLN A 341 38.11 18.71 -63.07
N ARG A 342 37.48 18.94 -61.92
CA ARG A 342 37.65 18.08 -60.74
C ARG A 342 37.12 16.66 -60.96
N LEU A 343 36.02 16.49 -61.69
CA LEU A 343 35.52 15.17 -62.06
C LEU A 343 36.50 14.44 -62.99
N MET A 344 37.11 15.12 -63.96
CA MET A 344 38.13 14.52 -64.83
C MET A 344 39.38 14.07 -64.04
N GLU A 345 39.81 14.85 -63.06
CA GLU A 345 40.93 14.49 -62.17
C GLU A 345 40.59 13.28 -61.30
N LEU A 346 39.39 13.27 -60.71
CA LEU A 346 38.92 12.15 -59.89
C LEU A 346 38.69 10.87 -60.70
N GLN A 347 38.25 10.99 -61.96
CA GLN A 347 38.06 9.85 -62.85
C GLN A 347 39.38 9.27 -63.37
N LYS A 348 40.45 10.07 -63.48
CA LYS A 348 41.81 9.54 -63.68
C LYS A 348 42.32 8.77 -62.44
N LYS A 349 41.99 9.25 -61.25
CA LYS A 349 42.42 8.64 -59.98
C LYS A 349 41.62 7.38 -59.62
N TYR A 350 40.34 7.34 -59.98
CA TYR A 350 39.42 6.23 -59.73
C TYR A 350 38.67 5.89 -61.03
N PRO A 351 39.29 5.15 -61.95
CA PRO A 351 38.75 4.90 -63.30
C PRO A 351 37.43 4.13 -63.29
N ASP A 352 37.22 3.27 -62.30
CA ASP A 352 36.04 2.42 -62.17
C ASP A 352 34.95 3.02 -61.26
N ALA A 353 35.12 4.24 -60.75
CA ALA A 353 34.19 4.84 -59.81
C ALA A 353 32.95 5.44 -60.48
N GLU A 354 31.81 5.37 -59.80
CA GLU A 354 30.55 5.96 -60.25
C GLU A 354 30.34 7.35 -59.66
N VAL A 355 29.94 8.30 -60.50
CA VAL A 355 29.60 9.65 -60.04
C VAL A 355 28.10 9.72 -59.76
N ARG A 356 27.74 10.04 -58.52
CA ARG A 356 26.34 10.17 -58.06
C ARG A 356 26.11 11.57 -57.51
N ARG A 357 24.86 12.03 -57.56
CA ARG A 357 24.45 13.31 -56.96
C ARG A 357 24.01 13.07 -55.51
N GLY A 358 24.77 13.59 -54.57
CA GLY A 358 24.56 13.43 -53.14
C GLY A 358 23.60 14.44 -52.52
N ARG A 359 23.46 14.40 -51.18
CA ARG A 359 22.67 15.38 -50.43
C ARG A 359 23.23 16.80 -50.64
N ALA A 360 22.32 17.79 -50.70
CA ALA A 360 22.65 19.20 -50.93
C ALA A 360 23.38 19.48 -52.26
N ASN A 361 23.07 18.74 -53.33
CA ASN A 361 23.61 18.95 -54.69
C ASN A 361 25.13 18.82 -54.81
N ARG A 362 25.74 18.00 -53.95
CA ARG A 362 27.16 17.66 -54.04
C ARG A 362 27.36 16.56 -55.09
N TRP A 363 28.49 16.56 -55.76
CA TRP A 363 28.88 15.46 -56.63
C TRP A 363 29.75 14.50 -55.82
N GLU A 364 29.34 13.25 -55.72
CA GLU A 364 30.00 12.23 -54.91
C GLU A 364 30.53 11.12 -55.83
N VAL A 365 31.77 10.70 -55.61
CA VAL A 365 32.43 9.64 -56.37
C VAL A 365 32.43 8.37 -55.51
N TRP A 366 31.82 7.30 -56.01
CA TRP A 366 31.58 6.06 -55.27
C TRP A 366 32.38 4.91 -55.88
N PRO A 367 32.87 3.95 -55.07
CA PRO A 367 33.45 2.74 -55.63
C PRO A 367 32.36 1.99 -56.41
N LYS A 368 32.74 1.31 -57.50
CA LYS A 368 31.83 0.42 -58.23
C LYS A 368 31.27 -0.60 -57.26
N GLU A 369 29.95 -0.74 -57.19
CA GLU A 369 29.34 -1.78 -56.36
C GLU A 369 29.81 -3.15 -56.89
N SER A 370 30.62 -3.85 -56.11
CA SER A 370 30.91 -5.26 -56.32
C SER A 370 29.57 -6.00 -56.15
N GLY A 371 29.02 -6.52 -57.26
CA GLY A 371 27.79 -7.30 -57.24
C GLY A 371 27.87 -8.53 -56.34
#